data_AF-A0A0A2TQN7-F1
#
_entry.id   AF-A0A0A2TQN7-F1
#
_cell.length_a   1.000
_cell.length_b   1.000
_cell.length_c   1.000
_cell.angle_alpha   90.00
_cell.angle_beta   90.00
_cell.angle_gamma   90.00
#
_symmetry.space_group_name_H-M   'P 1'
#
loop_
_entity.id
_entity.type
_entity.pdbx_description
1 polymer ?
#
loop_
_entity_poly.entity_id
_entity_poly.type
_entity_poly.pdbx_seq_one_letter_code
_entity_poly.pdbx_strand_id
1 'polypeptide(L)'
;MGELIDLEIRRARKELKEYTNSKGIAYEIYLTVVKYVNEHLDEGYKKPVENLTTETLLELVYQGDRERFKATFQELMHYWKLDIDMEDVQTQEGIFITFKTVGDLCIYIEKKVNKRSDKEGK
;
A
#
# COMPACT_ATOMS: atom_id res chain seq x y z
N MET A 1 -19.23 12.52 -5.34
CA MET A 1 -18.47 11.26 -5.49
C MET A 1 -17.40 11.05 -4.40
N GLY A 2 -16.83 12.10 -3.79
CA GLY A 2 -15.82 11.94 -2.72
C GLY A 2 -16.33 11.31 -1.40
N GLU A 3 -17.62 11.47 -1.06
CA GLU A 3 -18.16 10.95 0.21
C GLU A 3 -18.39 9.42 0.22
N LEU A 4 -18.65 8.81 -0.95
CA LEU A 4 -18.86 7.36 -1.05
C LEU A 4 -17.54 6.60 -0.84
N ILE A 5 -16.46 7.09 -1.44
CA ILE A 5 -15.11 6.52 -1.31
C ILE A 5 -14.62 6.61 0.14
N ASP A 6 -14.85 7.73 0.83
CA ASP A 6 -14.45 7.91 2.23
C ASP A 6 -15.21 6.95 3.17
N LEU A 7 -16.48 6.64 2.88
CA LEU A 7 -17.30 5.69 3.64
C LEU A 7 -16.84 4.24 3.48
N GLU A 8 -16.52 3.83 2.25
CA GLU A 8 -16.00 2.48 1.96
C GLU A 8 -14.63 2.26 2.59
N ILE A 9 -13.75 3.26 2.51
CA ILE A 9 -12.44 3.24 3.17
C ILE A 9 -12.60 3.14 4.69
N ARG A 10 -13.54 3.88 5.30
CA ARG A 10 -13.81 3.80 6.74
C ARG A 10 -14.33 2.43 7.18
N ARG A 11 -15.19 1.79 6.38
CA ARG A 11 -15.65 0.42 6.65
C ARG A 11 -14.51 -0.58 6.52
N ALA A 12 -13.76 -0.53 5.42
CA ALA A 12 -12.62 -1.41 5.20
C ALA A 12 -11.58 -1.29 6.32
N ARG A 13 -11.25 -0.07 6.76
CA ARG A 13 -10.39 0.20 7.93
C ARG A 13 -10.96 -0.42 9.20
N LYS A 14 -12.26 -0.28 9.45
CA LYS A 14 -12.90 -0.83 10.64
C LYS A 14 -12.85 -2.36 10.65
N GLU A 15 -13.21 -2.99 9.53
CA GLU A 15 -13.17 -4.45 9.37
C GLU A 15 -11.75 -5.02 9.48
N LEU A 16 -10.77 -4.37 8.84
CA LEU A 16 -9.36 -4.72 8.97
C LEU A 16 -8.87 -4.57 10.40
N LYS A 17 -9.18 -3.47 11.06
CA LYS A 17 -8.79 -3.21 12.46
C LYS A 17 -9.42 -4.21 13.42
N GLU A 18 -10.66 -4.62 13.19
CA GLU A 18 -11.31 -5.68 13.96
C GLU A 18 -10.61 -7.03 13.76
N TYR A 19 -10.13 -7.33 12.54
CA TYR A 19 -9.38 -8.53 12.22
C TYR A 19 -7.92 -8.51 12.72
N THR A 20 -7.30 -7.32 12.79
CA THR A 20 -5.89 -7.12 13.16
C THR A 20 -5.68 -6.73 14.62
N ASN A 21 -6.75 -6.50 15.39
CA ASN A 21 -6.71 -6.02 16.78
C ASN A 21 -5.85 -6.89 17.72
N SER A 22 -5.58 -8.15 17.38
CA SER A 22 -4.66 -9.03 18.13
C SER A 22 -3.25 -9.13 17.54
N LYS A 23 -2.98 -8.59 16.34
CA LYS A 23 -1.72 -8.75 15.58
C LYS A 23 -0.96 -7.44 15.33
N GLY A 24 -1.58 -6.28 15.54
CA GLY A 24 -0.91 -4.97 15.52
C GLY A 24 -0.87 -4.27 14.14
N ILE A 25 -0.39 -3.02 14.14
CA ILE A 25 -0.44 -2.11 12.97
C ILE A 25 0.36 -2.62 11.76
N ALA A 26 1.45 -3.34 11.99
CA ALA A 26 2.27 -3.93 10.93
C ALA A 26 1.47 -4.97 10.11
N TYR A 27 0.62 -5.76 10.77
CA TYR A 27 -0.23 -6.74 10.08
C TYR A 27 -1.35 -6.07 9.29
N GLU A 28 -1.91 -4.97 9.80
CA GLU A 28 -2.87 -4.15 9.07
C GLU A 28 -2.23 -3.56 7.81
N ILE A 29 -1.03 -3.00 7.92
CA ILE A 29 -0.27 -2.47 6.78
C ILE A 29 -0.06 -3.57 5.73
N TYR A 30 0.39 -4.75 6.13
CA TYR A 30 0.58 -5.88 5.22
C TYR A 30 -0.70 -6.25 4.47
N LEU A 31 -1.81 -6.45 5.19
CA LEU A 31 -3.09 -6.81 4.56
C LEU A 31 -3.58 -5.73 3.60
N THR A 32 -3.42 -4.47 4.00
CA THR A 32 -3.83 -3.33 3.16
C THR A 32 -2.99 -3.29 1.89
N VAL A 33 -1.66 -3.40 2.01
CA VAL A 33 -0.74 -3.42 0.87
C VAL A 33 -1.09 -4.56 -0.09
N VAL A 34 -1.24 -5.79 0.42
CA VAL A 34 -1.60 -6.96 -0.40
C VAL A 34 -2.94 -6.74 -1.10
N LYS A 35 -3.94 -6.17 -0.41
CA LYS A 35 -5.26 -5.87 -0.98
C LYS A 35 -5.15 -4.91 -2.18
N TYR A 36 -4.53 -3.75 -2.01
CA TYR A 36 -4.45 -2.76 -3.09
C TYR A 36 -3.56 -3.24 -4.24
N VAL A 37 -2.47 -3.94 -3.93
CA VAL A 37 -1.63 -4.59 -4.93
C VAL A 37 -2.45 -5.59 -5.74
N ASN A 38 -3.32 -6.36 -5.08
CA ASN A 38 -4.24 -7.29 -5.73
C ASN A 38 -5.28 -6.60 -6.62
N GLU A 39 -5.87 -5.49 -6.16
CA GLU A 39 -6.83 -4.71 -6.94
C GLU A 39 -6.23 -4.14 -8.24
N HIS A 40 -4.91 -3.95 -8.26
CA HIS A 40 -4.16 -3.41 -9.40
C HIS A 40 -3.30 -4.46 -10.10
N LEU A 41 -3.53 -5.75 -9.83
CA LEU A 41 -2.79 -6.83 -10.48
C LEU A 41 -2.95 -6.74 -12.00
N ASP A 42 -1.85 -6.96 -12.69
CA ASP A 42 -1.90 -7.19 -14.12
C ASP A 42 -2.64 -8.50 -14.42
N GLU A 43 -3.51 -8.51 -15.43
CA GLU A 43 -4.25 -9.70 -15.86
C GLU A 43 -3.31 -10.83 -16.31
N GLY A 44 -2.07 -10.49 -16.70
CA GLY A 44 -1.00 -11.41 -17.02
C GLY A 44 -0.27 -11.99 -15.81
N TYR A 45 -0.55 -11.55 -14.57
CA TYR A 45 0.06 -12.13 -13.37
C TYR A 45 -0.52 -13.51 -13.07
N LYS A 46 0.24 -14.56 -13.40
CA LYS A 46 -0.22 -15.96 -13.33
C LYS A 46 -0.17 -16.60 -11.95
N LYS A 47 0.36 -15.91 -10.93
CA LYS A 47 0.47 -16.47 -9.58
C LYS A 47 -0.77 -16.11 -8.77
N PRO A 48 -1.27 -17.03 -7.93
CA PRO A 48 -2.36 -16.70 -7.03
C PRO A 48 -1.94 -15.59 -6.07
N VAL A 49 -2.88 -14.71 -5.77
CA VAL A 49 -2.75 -13.57 -4.84
C VAL A 49 -2.23 -14.00 -3.47
N GLU A 50 -2.54 -15.23 -3.08
CA GLU A 50 -2.10 -15.90 -1.86
C GLU A 50 -0.57 -16.06 -1.79
N ASN A 51 0.13 -15.94 -2.92
CA ASN A 51 1.58 -15.96 -3.00
C ASN A 51 2.23 -14.57 -2.92
N LEU A 52 1.46 -13.49 -2.76
CA LEU A 52 2.00 -12.16 -2.49
C LEU A 52 2.56 -12.13 -1.06
N THR A 53 3.85 -12.39 -0.93
CA THR A 53 4.60 -12.26 0.32
C THR A 53 5.39 -10.95 0.36
N THR A 54 5.95 -10.60 1.52
CA THR A 54 6.84 -9.44 1.67
C THR A 54 8.09 -9.51 0.78
N GLU A 55 8.48 -10.69 0.31
CA GLU A 55 9.64 -10.88 -0.59
C GLU A 55 9.25 -10.78 -2.07
N THR A 56 7.97 -10.64 -2.37
CA THR A 56 7.48 -10.59 -3.75
C THR A 56 7.93 -9.30 -4.42
N LEU A 57 8.57 -9.44 -5.58
CA LEU A 57 9.06 -8.31 -6.37
C LEU A 57 7.90 -7.56 -7.03
N LEU A 58 7.80 -6.26 -6.76
CA LEU A 58 6.75 -5.41 -7.32
C LEU A 58 6.88 -5.28 -8.84
N GLU A 59 8.10 -5.25 -9.37
CA GLU A 59 8.36 -5.28 -10.81
C GLU A 59 7.73 -6.50 -11.49
N LEU A 60 7.74 -7.67 -10.85
CA LEU A 60 7.12 -8.89 -11.39
C LEU A 60 5.59 -8.87 -11.28
N VAL A 61 5.08 -8.25 -10.21
CA VAL A 61 3.63 -8.13 -9.96
C VAL A 61 2.98 -7.20 -10.96
N TYR A 62 3.61 -6.07 -11.23
CA TYR A 62 3.13 -5.09 -12.20
C TYR A 62 3.67 -5.32 -13.61
N GLN A 63 4.50 -6.34 -13.85
CA GLN A 63 5.20 -6.55 -15.13
C GLN A 63 5.94 -5.30 -15.64
N GLY A 64 6.51 -4.51 -14.73
CA GLY A 64 7.14 -3.23 -15.05
C GLY A 64 6.18 -2.08 -15.36
N ASP A 65 4.86 -2.29 -15.24
CA ASP A 65 3.84 -1.24 -15.39
C ASP A 65 3.90 -0.27 -14.19
N ARG A 66 4.55 0.86 -14.43
CA ARG A 66 4.77 1.91 -13.45
C ARG A 66 3.50 2.71 -13.15
N GLU A 67 2.58 2.79 -14.11
CA GLU A 67 1.33 3.53 -13.92
C GLU A 67 0.41 2.79 -12.96
N ARG A 68 0.33 1.46 -13.10
CA ARG A 68 -0.38 0.60 -12.14
C ARG A 68 0.20 0.71 -10.74
N PHE A 69 1.53 0.60 -10.61
CA PHE A 69 2.17 0.78 -9.31
C PHE A 69 1.83 2.16 -8.70
N LYS A 70 1.86 3.22 -9.52
CA LYS A 70 1.55 4.58 -9.06
C LYS A 70 0.10 4.70 -8.60
N ALA A 71 -0.85 4.09 -9.31
CA ALA A 71 -2.24 4.04 -8.89
C ALA A 71 -2.39 3.32 -7.54
N THR A 72 -1.80 2.13 -7.38
CA THR A 72 -1.78 1.42 -6.09
C THR A 72 -1.18 2.27 -4.98
N PHE A 73 -0.06 2.94 -5.25
CA PHE A 73 0.64 3.76 -4.28
C PHE A 73 -0.22 4.95 -3.83
N GLN A 74 -0.86 5.64 -4.78
CA GLN A 74 -1.78 6.75 -4.50
C GLN A 74 -2.95 6.31 -3.62
N GLU A 75 -3.56 5.17 -3.94
CA GLU A 75 -4.66 4.63 -3.14
C GLU A 75 -4.21 4.22 -1.76
N LEU A 76 -3.04 3.60 -1.61
CA LEU A 76 -2.47 3.29 -0.30
C LEU A 76 -2.23 4.57 0.53
N MET A 77 -1.70 5.63 -0.08
CA MET A 77 -1.49 6.89 0.64
C MET A 77 -2.81 7.54 1.04
N HIS A 78 -3.79 7.54 0.15
CA HIS A 78 -5.13 8.04 0.43
C HIS A 78 -5.79 7.21 1.55
N TYR A 79 -5.72 5.89 1.43
CA TYR A 79 -6.24 4.95 2.42
C TYR A 79 -5.60 5.19 3.76
N TRP A 80 -4.30 5.45 3.88
CA TRP A 80 -3.61 5.75 5.14
C TRP A 80 -3.68 7.23 5.55
N LYS A 81 -4.28 8.08 4.71
CA LYS A 81 -4.33 9.55 4.87
C LYS A 81 -2.94 10.12 5.13
N LEU A 82 -1.97 9.70 4.32
CA LEU A 82 -0.59 10.16 4.37
C LEU A 82 -0.41 11.28 3.34
N ASP A 83 0.03 12.45 3.79
CA ASP A 83 0.50 13.51 2.90
C ASP A 83 1.82 13.08 2.27
N ILE A 84 1.80 12.88 0.96
CA ILE A 84 3.00 12.60 0.16
C ILE A 84 3.06 13.58 -1.00
N ASP A 85 4.16 14.31 -1.09
CA ASP A 85 4.63 14.90 -2.33
C ASP A 85 5.03 13.77 -3.27
N MET A 86 4.17 13.50 -4.26
CA MET A 86 4.48 12.52 -5.30
C MET A 86 5.77 12.86 -6.06
N GLU A 87 6.24 14.11 -5.98
CA GLU A 87 7.55 14.53 -6.51
C GLU A 87 8.71 13.70 -5.94
N ASP A 88 8.63 13.24 -4.68
CA ASP A 88 9.69 12.45 -4.02
C ASP A 88 9.79 11.02 -4.59
N VAL A 89 8.69 10.50 -5.14
CA VAL A 89 8.59 9.14 -5.74
C VAL A 89 8.64 9.17 -7.27
N GLN A 90 8.59 10.37 -7.88
CA GLN A 90 8.44 10.56 -9.33
C GLN A 90 9.72 10.48 -10.15
N THR A 91 10.89 10.25 -9.55
CA THR A 91 12.11 10.07 -10.35
C THR A 91 11.98 8.77 -11.16
N GLN A 92 11.70 8.96 -12.46
CA GLN A 92 11.14 7.97 -13.38
C GLN A 92 11.99 6.72 -13.58
N GLU A 93 13.21 6.67 -13.06
CA GLU A 93 14.14 5.56 -13.23
C GLU A 93 14.30 4.69 -11.97
N GLY A 94 13.73 5.10 -10.83
CA GLY A 94 14.04 4.51 -9.52
C GLY A 94 12.92 3.75 -8.80
N ILE A 95 11.66 3.81 -9.25
CA ILE A 95 10.53 3.33 -8.43
C ILE A 95 10.67 1.87 -7.98
N PHE A 96 10.99 0.94 -8.89
CA PHE A 96 11.22 -0.46 -8.55
C PHE A 96 12.62 -0.75 -7.95
N ILE A 97 13.52 0.24 -7.99
CA ILE A 97 14.82 0.20 -7.29
C ILE A 97 14.60 0.57 -5.82
N THR A 98 13.77 1.57 -5.56
CA THR A 98 13.39 2.06 -4.23
C THR A 98 12.38 1.12 -3.55
N PHE A 99 11.38 0.68 -4.31
CA PHE A 99 10.33 -0.25 -3.87
C PHE A 99 10.49 -1.56 -4.64
N LYS A 100 11.48 -2.34 -4.24
CA LYS A 100 11.80 -3.60 -4.91
C LYS A 100 10.74 -4.66 -4.60
N THR A 101 10.34 -4.75 -3.34
CA THR A 101 9.42 -5.78 -2.84
C THR A 101 8.17 -5.21 -2.18
N VAL A 102 7.13 -6.04 -2.06
CA VAL A 102 5.93 -5.74 -1.25
C VAL A 102 6.33 -5.35 0.19
N GLY A 103 7.35 -5.99 0.75
CA GLY A 103 7.89 -5.67 2.07
C GLY A 103 8.46 -4.26 2.17
N ASP A 104 9.19 -3.80 1.15
CA ASP A 104 9.70 -2.42 1.09
C ASP A 104 8.55 -1.39 1.14
N LEU A 105 7.45 -1.70 0.45
CA LEU A 105 6.25 -0.87 0.46
C LEU A 105 5.57 -0.86 1.84
N CYS A 106 5.48 -2.03 2.50
CA CYS A 106 4.98 -2.13 3.88
C CYS A 106 5.83 -1.29 4.85
N ILE A 107 7.16 -1.42 4.80
CA ILE A 107 8.10 -0.69 5.67
C ILE A 107 7.97 0.82 5.44
N TYR A 108 7.81 1.25 4.19
CA TYR A 108 7.64 2.67 3.86
C TYR A 108 6.36 3.23 4.47
N ILE A 109 5.24 2.53 4.30
CA ILE A 109 3.94 2.93 4.87
C ILE A 109 4.03 2.93 6.39
N GLU A 110 4.62 1.90 7.00
CA GLU A 110 4.82 1.82 8.44
C GLU A 110 5.59 3.02 8.99
N LYS A 111 6.72 3.37 8.38
CA LYS A 111 7.51 4.54 8.77
C LYS A 111 6.70 5.83 8.71
N LYS A 112 5.87 6.00 7.67
CA LYS A 112 5.04 7.20 7.48
C LYS A 112 3.88 7.24 8.49
N VAL A 113 3.20 6.11 8.71
CA VAL A 113 2.11 5.97 9.67
C VAL A 113 2.61 6.21 11.10
N ASN A 114 3.73 5.60 11.49
CA ASN A 114 4.32 5.81 12.82
C ASN A 114 4.78 7.26 13.02
N LYS A 115 5.41 7.88 12.00
CA LYS A 115 5.81 9.29 12.05
C LYS A 115 4.63 10.26 12.16
N ARG A 116 3.46 9.87 11.66
CA ARG A 116 2.21 10.63 11.82
C ARG A 116 1.66 10.50 13.24
N SER A 117 1.62 9.30 13.80
CA SER A 117 1.15 9.08 15.19
C SER A 117 1.95 9.90 16.21
N ASP A 118 3.24 10.12 15.95
CA ASP A 118 4.11 10.97 16.78
C ASP A 118 3.75 12.48 16.71
N LYS A 119 3.17 12.94 15.60
CA LYS A 119 2.75 14.34 15.39
C LYS A 119 1.35 14.67 15.92
N GLU A 120 0.46 13.70 16.04
CA GLU A 120 -0.89 13.90 16.63
C GLU A 120 -0.87 13.85 18.18
N GLY A 121 0.29 13.58 18.79
CA GLY A 121 0.47 13.50 20.25
C GLY A 121 1.07 14.74 20.93
N LYS A 122 1.15 15.90 20.25
CA LYS A 122 1.76 17.12 20.80
C LYS A 122 0.84 18.33 20.70
#